data_AF-A0A7X7TJF0-F1
#
_entry.id   AF-A0A7X7TJF0-F1
#
_cell.length_a   1.000
_cell.length_b   1.000
_cell.length_c   1.000
_cell.angle_alpha   90.00
_cell.angle_beta   90.00
_cell.angle_gamma   90.00
#
_symmetry.space_group_name_H-M   'P 1'
#
loop_
_entity.id
_entity.type
_entity.pdbx_description
1 polymer ?
#
loop_
_entity_poly.entity_id
_entity_poly.type
_entity_poly.pdbx_seq_one_letter_code
_entity_poly.pdbx_strand_id
1 'polypeptide(L)'
;MSGGIDHLKRNLDQLKAVYHRRRGEQAKLLEKEASLKQEMEKARQDEECLEQVRLLLLEAAKHAREQGRRQVELMVTQALQFVFGADMEFKVIIEEKRDRPEAEFYVCSNYGDYRVETAPQDARGGGVVDVISLALRLALLHAFPTPVGGPAVLDEPGKHVSEEYAPQLARFLKGFSQSLGRQVIMVSHNQHLADSADIAYLMEMHQGKSSVRRIR
;
A
#
# COMPACT_ATOMS: atom_id res chain seq x y z
N MET A 1 31.52 31.82 -85.54
CA MET A 1 30.14 31.40 -85.20
C MET A 1 30.05 30.19 -84.25
N SER A 2 31.14 29.52 -83.83
CA SER A 2 31.06 28.36 -82.91
C SER A 2 30.91 28.71 -81.41
N GLY A 3 31.37 29.89 -80.96
CA GLY A 3 31.38 30.25 -79.53
C GLY A 3 30.00 30.39 -78.86
N GLY A 4 28.95 30.75 -79.61
CA GLY A 4 27.59 30.89 -79.07
C GLY A 4 26.90 29.55 -78.78
N ILE A 5 27.15 28.54 -79.61
CA ILE A 5 26.60 27.19 -79.45
C ILE A 5 27.26 26.47 -78.26
N ASP A 6 28.58 26.63 -78.11
CA ASP A 6 29.31 26.07 -76.96
C ASP A 6 28.90 26.73 -75.63
N HIS A 7 28.61 28.03 -75.64
CA HIS A 7 28.09 28.73 -74.47
C HIS A 7 26.68 28.24 -74.07
N LEU A 8 25.82 27.98 -75.06
CA LEU A 8 24.48 27.42 -74.85
C LEU A 8 24.53 25.99 -74.29
N LYS A 9 25.45 25.15 -74.80
CA LYS A 9 25.68 23.79 -74.26
C LYS A 9 26.12 23.83 -72.80
N ARG A 10 27.09 24.68 -72.44
CA ARG A 10 27.53 24.83 -71.04
C ARG A 10 26.41 25.28 -70.12
N ASN A 11 25.61 26.25 -70.54
CA ASN A 11 24.46 26.71 -69.76
C ASN A 11 23.42 25.61 -69.58
N LEU A 12 23.13 24.81 -70.62
CA LEU A 12 22.22 23.67 -70.54
C LEU A 12 22.73 22.59 -69.59
N ASP A 13 24.02 22.29 -69.61
CA ASP A 13 24.63 21.28 -68.72
C ASP A 13 24.63 21.76 -67.26
N GLN A 14 24.90 23.05 -67.02
CA GLN A 14 24.73 23.66 -65.69
C GLN A 14 23.27 23.57 -65.21
N LEU A 15 22.31 23.88 -66.09
CA LEU A 15 20.88 23.81 -65.76
C LEU A 15 20.45 22.38 -65.41
N LYS A 16 20.91 21.39 -66.19
CA LYS A 16 20.69 19.96 -65.92
C LYS A 16 21.29 19.54 -64.58
N ALA A 17 22.51 19.96 -64.28
CA ALA A 17 23.15 19.66 -63.00
C ALA A 17 22.35 20.21 -61.81
N VAL A 18 21.86 21.46 -61.92
CA VAL A 18 20.98 22.06 -60.92
C VAL A 18 19.65 21.32 -60.81
N TYR A 19 19.03 20.98 -61.94
CA TYR A 19 17.78 20.21 -61.96
C TYR A 19 17.94 18.85 -61.28
N HIS A 20 18.97 18.08 -61.62
CA HIS A 20 19.22 16.77 -61.02
C HIS A 20 19.53 16.89 -59.52
N ARG A 21 20.30 17.90 -59.09
CA ARG A 21 20.54 18.16 -57.66
C ARG A 21 19.23 18.45 -56.93
N ARG A 22 18.44 19.42 -57.41
CA ARG A 22 17.16 19.81 -56.77
C ARG A 22 16.15 18.66 -56.76
N ARG A 23 16.09 17.84 -57.81
CA ARG A 23 15.25 16.65 -57.87
C ARG A 23 15.67 15.61 -56.82
N GLY A 24 16.98 15.42 -56.60
CA GLY A 24 17.50 14.55 -55.55
C GLY A 24 17.18 15.08 -54.13
N GLU A 25 17.33 16.38 -53.92
CA GLU A 25 16.94 17.05 -52.66
C GLU A 25 15.44 16.89 -52.39
N GLN A 26 14.58 17.11 -53.41
CA GLN A 26 13.15 16.91 -53.31
C GLN A 26 12.80 15.46 -52.94
N ALA A 27 13.43 14.47 -53.58
CA ALA A 27 13.18 13.06 -53.27
C ALA A 27 13.54 12.73 -51.80
N LYS A 28 14.68 13.23 -51.30
CA LYS A 28 15.08 13.05 -49.90
C LYS A 28 14.12 13.73 -48.92
N LEU A 29 13.64 14.93 -49.26
CA LEU A 29 12.67 15.65 -48.43
C LEU A 29 11.33 14.90 -48.36
N LEU A 30 10.86 14.35 -49.48
CA LEU A 30 9.63 13.55 -49.53
C LEU A 30 9.75 12.25 -48.72
N GLU A 31 10.90 11.56 -48.81
CA GLU A 31 11.18 10.36 -48.02
C GLU A 31 11.19 10.69 -46.51
N LYS A 32 11.84 11.79 -46.13
CA LYS A 32 11.88 12.27 -44.74
C LYS A 32 10.50 12.73 -44.24
N GLU A 33 9.71 13.37 -45.09
CA GLU A 33 8.33 13.74 -44.75
C GLU A 33 7.48 12.49 -44.49
N ALA A 34 7.62 11.46 -45.33
CA ALA A 34 6.92 10.20 -45.16
C ALA A 34 7.34 9.47 -43.86
N SER A 35 8.64 9.43 -43.55
CA SER A 35 9.13 8.81 -42.31
C SER A 35 8.66 9.56 -41.07
N LEU A 36 8.73 10.91 -41.07
CA LEU A 36 8.25 11.73 -39.97
C LEU A 36 6.74 11.59 -39.74
N LYS A 37 5.94 11.47 -40.81
CA LYS A 37 4.51 11.21 -40.68
C LYS A 37 4.22 9.86 -40.03
N GLN A 38 4.98 8.81 -40.38
CA GLN A 38 4.87 7.51 -39.73
C GLN A 38 5.28 7.54 -38.26
N GLU A 39 6.38 8.23 -37.93
CA GLU A 39 6.83 8.42 -36.55
C GLU A 39 5.79 9.18 -35.72
N MET A 40 5.21 10.25 -36.28
CA MET A 40 4.16 11.03 -35.62
C MET A 40 2.91 10.17 -35.34
N GLU A 41 2.48 9.38 -36.32
CA GLU A 41 1.32 8.50 -36.15
C GLU A 41 1.59 7.43 -35.07
N LYS A 42 2.79 6.84 -35.07
CA LYS A 42 3.18 5.88 -34.03
C LYS A 42 3.21 6.53 -32.64
N ALA A 43 3.84 7.70 -32.51
CA ALA A 43 3.89 8.43 -31.25
C ALA A 43 2.49 8.76 -30.72
N ARG A 44 1.54 9.10 -31.61
CA ARG A 44 0.15 9.37 -31.25
C ARG A 44 -0.57 8.11 -30.74
N GLN A 45 -0.35 6.96 -31.37
CA GLN A 45 -0.88 5.68 -30.92
C GLN A 45 -0.31 5.27 -29.56
N ASP A 46 0.99 5.49 -29.37
CA ASP A 46 1.66 5.24 -28.09
C ASP A 46 1.11 6.15 -26.98
N GLU A 47 0.87 7.43 -27.27
CA GLU A 47 0.25 8.39 -26.33
C GLU A 47 -1.16 7.95 -25.92
N GLU A 48 -2.00 7.56 -26.87
CA GLU A 48 -3.35 7.08 -26.59
C GLU A 48 -3.33 5.81 -25.72
N CYS A 49 -2.45 4.86 -26.04
CA CYS A 49 -2.25 3.65 -25.25
C CYS A 49 -1.78 3.97 -23.83
N LEU A 50 -0.80 4.85 -23.67
CA LEU A 50 -0.26 5.24 -22.37
C LEU A 50 -1.30 5.95 -21.50
N GLU A 51 -2.17 6.76 -22.09
CA GLU A 51 -3.26 7.40 -21.36
C GLU A 51 -4.27 6.37 -20.86
N GLN A 52 -4.63 5.37 -21.68
CA GLN A 52 -5.48 4.25 -21.25
C GLN A 52 -4.83 3.44 -20.12
N VAL A 53 -3.54 3.14 -20.22
CA VAL A 53 -2.77 2.47 -19.16
C VAL A 53 -2.78 3.28 -17.88
N ARG A 54 -2.56 4.60 -17.97
CA ARG A 54 -2.61 5.51 -16.82
C ARG A 54 -3.97 5.48 -16.13
N LEU A 55 -5.07 5.58 -16.89
CA LEU A 55 -6.43 5.51 -16.34
C LEU A 55 -6.70 4.16 -15.66
N LEU A 56 -6.29 3.06 -16.27
CA LEU A 56 -6.42 1.72 -15.70
C LEU A 56 -5.67 1.60 -14.37
N LEU A 57 -4.42 2.06 -14.31
CA LEU A 57 -3.61 1.99 -13.09
C LEU A 57 -4.16 2.88 -11.98
N LEU A 58 -4.72 4.05 -12.31
CA LEU A 58 -5.37 4.93 -11.34
C LEU A 58 -6.60 4.25 -10.72
N GLU A 59 -7.47 3.66 -11.54
CA GLU A 59 -8.67 2.96 -11.04
C GLU A 59 -8.30 1.69 -10.26
N ALA A 60 -7.31 0.93 -10.72
CA ALA A 60 -6.79 -0.23 -9.99
C ALA A 60 -6.22 0.16 -8.61
N ALA A 61 -5.46 1.26 -8.53
CA ALA A 61 -4.91 1.76 -7.28
C ALA A 61 -6.01 2.26 -6.31
N LYS A 62 -7.07 2.88 -6.84
CA LYS A 62 -8.24 3.30 -6.05
C LYS A 62 -8.98 2.08 -5.50
N HIS A 63 -9.21 1.06 -6.33
CA HIS A 63 -9.86 -0.17 -5.93
C HIS A 63 -9.06 -0.92 -4.87
N ALA A 64 -7.74 -1.06 -5.07
CA ALA A 64 -6.86 -1.70 -4.10
C ALA A 64 -6.86 -0.99 -2.73
N ARG A 65 -6.85 0.35 -2.73
CA ARG A 65 -6.98 1.16 -1.50
C ARG A 65 -8.30 0.90 -0.77
N GLU A 66 -9.41 0.87 -1.50
CA GLU A 66 -10.73 0.61 -0.92
C GLU A 66 -10.85 -0.82 -0.36
N GLN A 67 -10.28 -1.82 -1.04
CA GLN A 67 -10.20 -3.19 -0.52
C GLN A 67 -9.38 -3.25 0.77
N GLY A 68 -8.18 -2.65 0.78
CA GLY A 68 -7.33 -2.59 1.96
C GLY A 68 -8.00 -1.88 3.13
N ARG A 69 -8.69 -0.75 2.87
CA ARG A 69 -9.48 0.00 3.85
C ARG A 69 -10.51 -0.90 4.53
N ARG A 70 -11.34 -1.60 3.75
CA ARG A 70 -12.39 -2.50 4.28
C ARG A 70 -11.81 -3.64 5.11
N GLN A 71 -10.70 -4.23 4.67
CA GLN A 71 -10.06 -5.32 5.40
C GLN A 71 -9.52 -4.84 6.75
N VAL A 72 -8.84 -3.68 6.76
CA VAL A 72 -8.36 -3.05 8.00
C VAL A 72 -9.52 -2.71 8.93
N GLU A 73 -10.59 -2.08 8.42
CA GLU A 73 -11.79 -1.78 9.20
C GLU A 73 -12.40 -3.02 9.84
N LEU A 74 -12.57 -4.09 9.07
CA LEU A 74 -13.12 -5.35 9.55
C LEU A 74 -12.27 -5.94 10.67
N MET A 75 -10.95 -6.07 10.45
CA MET A 75 -10.04 -6.70 11.42
C MET A 75 -9.95 -5.92 12.73
N VAL A 76 -9.83 -4.59 12.64
CA VAL A 76 -9.74 -3.75 13.84
C VAL A 76 -11.09 -3.69 14.57
N THR A 77 -12.20 -3.63 13.84
CA THR A 77 -13.55 -3.70 14.43
C THR A 77 -13.74 -5.02 15.17
N GLN A 78 -13.39 -6.15 14.56
CA GLN A 78 -13.47 -7.46 15.22
C GLN A 78 -12.61 -7.53 16.48
N ALA A 79 -11.40 -6.97 16.44
CA ALA A 79 -10.53 -6.92 17.61
C ALA A 79 -11.15 -6.09 18.75
N LEU A 80 -11.68 -4.91 18.44
CA LEU A 80 -12.36 -4.05 19.40
C LEU A 80 -13.60 -4.74 19.98
N GLN A 81 -14.41 -5.35 19.14
CA GLN A 81 -15.65 -6.02 19.56
C GLN A 81 -15.37 -7.25 20.41
N PHE A 82 -14.30 -7.98 20.11
CA PHE A 82 -13.89 -9.14 20.88
C PHE A 82 -13.37 -8.76 22.27
N VAL A 83 -12.61 -7.66 22.37
CA VAL A 83 -12.01 -7.23 23.64
C VAL A 83 -12.99 -6.43 24.49
N PHE A 84 -13.68 -5.44 23.92
CA PHE A 84 -14.49 -4.45 24.66
C PHE A 84 -16.00 -4.59 24.48
N GLY A 85 -16.47 -5.45 23.57
CA GLY A 85 -17.90 -5.66 23.29
C GLY A 85 -18.40 -5.06 21.98
N ALA A 86 -19.59 -5.47 21.55
CA ALA A 86 -20.09 -5.32 20.17
C ALA A 86 -20.34 -3.86 19.69
N ASP A 87 -20.37 -2.90 20.59
CA ASP A 87 -20.80 -1.53 20.29
C ASP A 87 -19.73 -0.66 19.63
N MET A 88 -18.51 -1.17 19.46
CA MET A 88 -17.40 -0.44 18.85
C MET A 88 -17.19 -0.82 17.39
N GLU A 89 -16.98 0.19 16.55
CA GLU A 89 -16.62 0.06 15.13
C GLU A 89 -15.39 0.91 14.84
N PHE A 90 -14.46 0.37 14.03
CA PHE A 90 -13.32 1.12 13.50
C PHE A 90 -13.61 1.60 12.09
N LYS A 91 -13.34 2.88 11.83
CA LYS A 91 -13.50 3.50 10.52
C LYS A 91 -12.23 4.18 10.08
N VAL A 92 -11.98 4.10 8.78
CA VAL A 92 -10.88 4.75 8.09
C VAL A 92 -11.46 5.65 7.01
N ILE A 93 -11.18 6.94 7.11
CA ILE A 93 -11.52 7.92 6.07
C ILE A 93 -10.25 8.16 5.27
N ILE A 94 -10.31 7.94 3.95
CA ILE A 94 -9.21 8.24 3.03
C ILE A 94 -9.49 9.61 2.42
N GLU A 95 -8.67 10.59 2.77
CA GLU A 95 -8.70 11.94 2.20
C GLU A 95 -7.57 12.12 1.18
N GLU A 96 -7.74 13.03 0.23
CA GLU A 96 -6.70 13.39 -0.73
C GLU A 96 -6.20 14.81 -0.40
N LYS A 97 -5.05 14.90 0.28
CA LYS A 97 -4.40 16.18 0.61
C LYS A 97 -3.16 16.32 -0.25
N ARG A 98 -3.11 17.38 -1.07
CA ARG A 98 -1.96 17.73 -1.92
C ARG A 98 -1.51 16.57 -2.83
N ASP A 99 -2.46 15.95 -3.53
CA ASP A 99 -2.24 14.78 -4.41
C ASP A 99 -1.63 13.56 -3.69
N ARG A 100 -1.79 13.47 -2.36
CA ARG A 100 -1.40 12.32 -1.56
C ARG A 100 -2.60 11.78 -0.78
N PRO A 101 -2.84 10.47 -0.82
CA PRO A 101 -3.85 9.86 0.04
C PRO A 101 -3.36 9.88 1.49
N GLU A 102 -4.17 10.47 2.37
CA GLU A 102 -4.02 10.42 3.82
C GLU A 102 -5.15 9.58 4.41
N ALA A 103 -4.86 8.86 5.50
CA ALA A 103 -5.84 8.02 6.19
C ALA A 103 -6.07 8.57 7.60
N GLU A 104 -7.30 8.91 7.91
CA GLU A 104 -7.75 9.33 9.23
C GLU A 104 -8.53 8.19 9.89
N PHE A 105 -8.23 7.94 11.17
CA PHE A 105 -8.80 6.82 11.92
C PHE A 105 -9.81 7.30 12.93
N TYR A 106 -10.93 6.58 13.00
CA TYR A 106 -12.03 6.88 13.91
C TYR A 106 -12.53 5.61 14.59
N VAL A 107 -13.01 5.78 15.82
CA VAL A 107 -13.76 4.76 16.55
C VAL A 107 -15.17 5.28 16.75
N CYS A 108 -16.14 4.55 16.21
CA CYS A 108 -17.54 4.78 16.47
C CYS A 108 -18.00 3.91 17.64
N SER A 109 -18.76 4.48 18.57
CA SER A 109 -19.44 3.74 19.63
C SER A 109 -20.94 3.99 19.57
N ASN A 110 -21.73 2.92 19.55
CA ASN A 110 -23.18 2.98 19.56
C ASN A 110 -23.70 2.86 20.99
N TYR A 111 -24.43 3.87 21.46
CA TYR A 111 -25.08 3.89 22.77
C TYR A 111 -26.59 4.01 22.56
N GLY A 112 -27.26 2.88 22.32
CA GLY A 112 -28.67 2.88 21.92
C GLY A 112 -28.87 3.66 20.62
N ASP A 113 -29.57 4.80 20.71
CA ASP A 113 -29.88 5.65 19.56
C ASP A 113 -28.78 6.66 19.21
N TYR A 114 -27.72 6.80 20.03
CA TYR A 114 -26.66 7.77 19.80
C TYR A 114 -25.36 7.14 19.33
N ARG A 115 -24.75 7.70 18.27
CA ARG A 115 -23.45 7.27 17.75
C ARG A 115 -22.40 8.35 18.03
N VAL A 116 -21.38 8.00 18.80
CA VAL A 116 -20.22 8.85 19.08
C VAL A 116 -19.08 8.47 18.13
N GLU A 117 -18.54 9.43 17.40
CA GLU A 117 -17.37 9.23 16.54
C GLU A 117 -16.20 10.08 17.05
N THR A 118 -15.08 9.43 17.35
CA THR A 118 -13.90 10.10 17.88
C THR A 118 -12.62 9.49 17.33
N ALA A 119 -11.58 10.31 17.17
CA ALA A 119 -10.26 9.81 16.85
C ALA A 119 -9.70 9.02 18.06
N PRO A 120 -9.00 7.88 17.82
CA PRO A 120 -8.43 7.07 18.90
C PRO A 120 -7.58 7.86 19.89
N GLN A 121 -6.75 8.78 19.40
CA GLN A 121 -5.81 9.56 20.20
C GLN A 121 -6.46 10.63 21.08
N ASP A 122 -7.64 11.11 20.73
CA ASP A 122 -8.22 12.30 21.36
C ASP A 122 -9.22 11.96 22.48
N ALA A 123 -9.91 10.82 22.38
CA ALA A 123 -11.06 10.55 23.26
C ALA A 123 -11.18 9.09 23.73
N ARG A 124 -10.20 8.23 23.45
CA ARG A 124 -10.24 6.81 23.87
C ARG A 124 -9.18 6.52 24.93
N GLY A 125 -9.51 5.64 25.88
CA GLY A 125 -8.57 5.21 26.91
C GLY A 125 -7.40 4.44 26.32
N GLY A 126 -6.26 4.42 27.03
CA GLY A 126 -5.02 3.78 26.55
C GLY A 126 -5.20 2.33 26.11
N GLY A 127 -6.06 1.56 26.78
CA GLY A 127 -6.35 0.18 26.39
C GLY A 127 -6.99 0.04 25.01
N VAL A 128 -7.92 0.93 24.64
CA VAL A 128 -8.54 0.92 23.30
C VAL A 128 -7.50 1.25 22.24
N VAL A 129 -6.65 2.26 22.49
CA VAL A 129 -5.57 2.65 21.59
C VAL A 129 -4.58 1.50 21.39
N ASP A 130 -4.20 0.80 22.46
CA ASP A 130 -3.30 -0.36 22.38
C ASP A 130 -3.89 -1.50 21.54
N VAL A 131 -5.17 -1.83 21.72
CA VAL A 131 -5.85 -2.87 20.94
C VAL A 131 -5.94 -2.49 19.46
N ILE A 132 -6.27 -1.24 19.14
CA ILE A 132 -6.26 -0.74 17.76
C ILE A 132 -4.85 -0.86 17.17
N SER A 133 -3.84 -0.41 17.92
CA SER A 133 -2.45 -0.45 17.51
C SER A 133 -1.97 -1.88 17.24
N LEU A 134 -2.34 -2.83 18.10
CA LEU A 134 -2.04 -4.25 17.93
C LEU A 134 -2.77 -4.81 16.70
N ALA A 135 -4.09 -4.61 16.59
CA ALA A 135 -4.90 -5.11 15.49
C ALA A 135 -4.43 -4.56 14.14
N LEU A 136 -4.03 -3.29 14.06
CA LEU A 136 -3.47 -2.68 12.85
C LEU A 136 -2.16 -3.36 12.42
N ARG A 137 -1.23 -3.60 13.35
CA ARG A 137 0.03 -4.31 13.03
C ARG A 137 -0.24 -5.73 12.53
N LEU A 138 -1.17 -6.42 13.19
CA LEU A 138 -1.61 -7.75 12.82
C LEU A 138 -2.30 -7.77 11.44
N ALA A 139 -3.15 -6.78 11.14
CA ALA A 139 -3.78 -6.61 9.84
C ALA A 139 -2.75 -6.37 8.74
N LEU A 140 -1.73 -5.53 8.98
CA LEU A 140 -0.64 -5.30 8.03
C LEU A 140 0.18 -6.57 7.76
N LEU A 141 0.46 -7.38 8.79
CA LEU A 141 1.14 -8.68 8.63
C LEU A 141 0.32 -9.68 7.80
N HIS A 142 -1.01 -9.57 7.82
CA HIS A 142 -1.91 -10.43 7.07
C HIS A 142 -2.14 -9.94 5.64
N ALA A 143 -2.26 -8.62 5.45
CA ALA A 143 -2.55 -7.99 4.15
C ALA A 143 -1.34 -7.94 3.20
N PHE A 144 -0.14 -8.31 3.67
CA PHE A 144 1.06 -8.28 2.85
C PHE A 144 0.99 -9.33 1.73
N PRO A 145 1.11 -8.94 0.43
CA PRO A 145 0.92 -9.87 -0.70
C PRO A 145 1.92 -11.03 -0.69
N THR A 146 3.16 -10.75 -0.27
CA THR A 146 4.14 -11.76 0.08
C THR A 146 3.98 -12.08 1.56
N PRO A 147 3.67 -13.34 1.94
CA PRO A 147 3.57 -13.72 3.33
C PRO A 147 4.84 -13.33 4.06
N VAL A 148 4.73 -12.41 5.03
CA VAL A 148 5.84 -12.11 5.93
C VAL A 148 6.13 -13.39 6.69
N GLY A 149 7.26 -14.04 6.43
CA GLY A 149 7.63 -15.29 7.11
C GLY A 149 7.88 -15.08 8.61
N GLY A 150 7.96 -16.19 9.35
CA GLY A 150 8.38 -16.17 10.76
C GLY A 150 7.30 -15.76 11.78
N PRO A 151 7.68 -15.74 13.08
CA PRO A 151 6.75 -15.46 14.17
C PRO A 151 6.41 -13.97 14.28
N ALA A 152 5.23 -13.67 14.83
CA ALA A 152 4.93 -12.35 15.38
C ALA A 152 5.53 -12.26 16.79
N VAL A 153 6.49 -11.37 16.99
CA VAL A 153 7.10 -11.10 18.30
C VAL A 153 6.44 -9.87 18.90
N LEU A 154 5.78 -10.02 20.05
CA LEU A 154 5.04 -8.97 20.74
C LEU A 154 5.68 -8.71 22.11
N ASP A 155 6.13 -7.49 22.34
CA ASP A 155 6.70 -7.06 23.62
C ASP A 155 5.66 -6.23 24.38
N GLU A 156 5.21 -6.75 25.52
CA GLU A 156 4.14 -6.21 26.38
C GLU A 156 2.88 -5.76 25.61
N PRO A 157 2.23 -6.67 24.85
CA PRO A 157 1.02 -6.32 24.10
C PRO A 157 -0.11 -5.94 25.03
N GLY A 158 -0.77 -4.81 24.75
CA GLY A 158 -1.95 -4.37 25.51
C GLY A 158 -1.65 -3.92 26.93
N LYS A 159 -0.45 -3.36 27.20
CA LYS A 159 -0.04 -2.90 28.54
C LYS A 159 -1.00 -1.92 29.22
N HIS A 160 -1.77 -1.14 28.45
CA HIS A 160 -2.76 -0.20 28.98
C HIS A 160 -4.18 -0.78 29.04
N VAL A 161 -4.36 -2.05 28.71
CA VAL A 161 -5.64 -2.75 28.80
C VAL A 161 -5.87 -3.14 30.26
N SER A 162 -7.00 -2.72 30.83
CA SER A 162 -7.40 -3.06 32.21
C SER A 162 -7.44 -4.58 32.42
N GLU A 163 -7.16 -5.03 33.65
CA GLU A 163 -7.12 -6.47 33.99
C GLU A 163 -8.40 -7.22 33.61
N GLU A 164 -9.57 -6.58 33.70
CA GLU A 164 -10.86 -7.17 33.33
C GLU A 164 -10.97 -7.58 31.85
N TYR A 165 -10.21 -6.93 30.97
CA TYR A 165 -10.18 -7.16 29.52
C TYR A 165 -8.97 -8.00 29.07
N ALA A 166 -8.01 -8.25 29.97
CA ALA A 166 -6.82 -9.04 29.66
C ALA A 166 -7.14 -10.48 29.21
N PRO A 167 -8.11 -11.21 29.81
CA PRO A 167 -8.49 -12.54 29.31
C PRO A 167 -9.03 -12.52 27.87
N GLN A 168 -9.79 -11.50 27.50
CA GLN A 168 -10.36 -11.33 26.17
C GLN A 168 -9.25 -11.00 25.16
N LEU A 169 -8.32 -10.11 25.53
CA LEU A 169 -7.13 -9.84 24.71
C LEU A 169 -6.31 -11.12 24.48
N ALA A 170 -6.10 -11.94 25.51
CA ALA A 170 -5.36 -13.19 25.43
C ALA A 170 -6.03 -14.18 24.45
N ARG A 171 -7.35 -14.33 24.54
CA ARG A 171 -8.14 -15.17 23.63
C ARG A 171 -8.16 -14.64 22.21
N PHE A 172 -8.21 -13.32 22.02
CA PHE A 172 -8.09 -12.69 20.71
C PHE A 172 -6.77 -13.05 20.04
N LEU A 173 -5.65 -12.88 20.76
CA LEU A 173 -4.30 -13.21 20.28
C LEU A 173 -4.16 -14.71 19.95
N LYS A 174 -4.75 -15.58 20.79
CA LYS A 174 -4.82 -17.03 20.54
C LYS A 174 -5.57 -17.34 19.24
N GLY A 175 -6.78 -16.78 19.08
CA GLY A 175 -7.61 -16.99 17.91
C GLY A 175 -6.93 -16.47 16.63
N PHE A 176 -6.26 -15.32 16.72
CA PHE A 176 -5.49 -14.75 15.62
C PHE A 176 -4.30 -15.63 15.20
N SER A 177 -3.52 -16.14 16.18
CA SER A 177 -2.42 -17.08 15.95
C SER A 177 -2.91 -18.32 15.19
N GLN A 178 -4.04 -18.88 15.63
CA GLN A 178 -4.66 -20.08 15.04
C GLN A 178 -5.22 -19.82 13.63
N SER A 179 -5.94 -18.70 13.44
CA SER A 179 -6.58 -18.40 12.15
C SER A 179 -5.57 -18.12 11.05
N LEU A 180 -4.45 -17.46 11.39
CA LEU A 180 -3.39 -17.16 10.41
C LEU A 180 -2.32 -18.24 10.31
N GLY A 181 -2.35 -19.27 11.16
CA GLY A 181 -1.30 -20.28 11.24
C GLY A 181 0.08 -19.68 11.54
N ARG A 182 0.12 -18.55 12.28
CA ARG A 182 1.34 -17.80 12.57
C ARG A 182 1.73 -17.98 14.02
N GLN A 183 2.96 -18.41 14.27
CA GLN A 183 3.51 -18.47 15.63
C GLN A 183 3.55 -17.05 16.24
N VAL A 184 3.05 -16.92 17.47
CA VAL A 184 3.15 -15.69 18.25
C VAL A 184 4.07 -15.94 19.44
N ILE A 185 5.08 -15.09 19.60
CA ILE A 185 6.00 -15.07 20.74
C ILE A 185 5.72 -13.78 21.51
N MET A 186 5.37 -13.89 22.79
CA MET A 186 4.99 -12.74 23.60
C MET A 186 5.88 -12.64 24.83
N VAL A 187 6.30 -11.41 25.15
CA VAL A 187 6.93 -11.07 26.42
C VAL A 187 5.92 -10.26 27.21
N SER A 188 5.51 -10.74 28.38
CA SER A 188 4.64 -9.96 29.25
C SER A 188 4.72 -10.38 30.72
N HIS A 189 4.42 -9.44 31.61
CA HIS A 189 4.14 -9.71 33.03
C HIS A 189 2.68 -10.09 33.30
N ASN A 190 1.78 -10.03 32.30
CA ASN A 190 0.36 -10.33 32.46
C ASN A 190 0.11 -11.85 32.50
N GLN A 191 -0.37 -12.36 33.65
CA GLN A 191 -0.62 -13.79 33.85
C GLN A 191 -1.71 -14.36 32.93
N HIS A 192 -2.74 -13.57 32.58
CA HIS A 192 -3.80 -14.03 31.69
C HIS A 192 -3.30 -14.33 30.27
N LEU A 193 -2.29 -13.58 29.79
CA LEU A 193 -1.62 -13.85 28.52
C LEU A 193 -0.84 -15.17 28.59
N ALA A 194 -0.13 -15.42 29.70
CA ALA A 194 0.62 -16.65 29.92
C ALA A 194 -0.30 -17.89 30.01
N ASP A 195 -1.43 -17.78 30.71
CA ASP A 195 -2.40 -18.86 30.88
C ASP A 195 -3.06 -19.30 29.57
N SER A 196 -3.23 -18.36 28.63
CA SER A 196 -3.82 -18.61 27.31
C SER A 196 -2.81 -19.19 26.31
N ALA A 197 -1.51 -19.09 26.59
CA ALA A 197 -0.46 -19.54 25.69
C ALA A 197 -0.43 -21.09 25.56
N ASP A 198 0.07 -21.57 24.41
CA ASP A 198 0.33 -23.01 24.22
C ASP A 198 1.52 -23.49 25.07
N ILE A 199 2.52 -22.63 25.21
CA ILE A 199 3.74 -22.83 25.99
C ILE A 199 4.02 -21.52 26.73
N ALA A 200 4.38 -21.61 28.01
CA ALA A 200 4.73 -20.43 28.81
C ALA A 200 6.03 -20.65 29.58
N TYR A 201 6.88 -19.63 29.60
CA TYR A 201 8.14 -19.59 30.32
C TYR A 201 8.11 -18.46 31.33
N LEU A 202 8.51 -18.76 32.57
CA LEU A 202 8.75 -17.78 33.60
C LEU A 202 10.24 -17.40 33.59
N MET A 203 10.51 -16.11 33.54
CA MET A 203 11.85 -15.53 33.62
C MET A 203 12.03 -14.93 35.01
N GLU A 204 13.02 -15.41 35.75
CA GLU A 204 13.36 -14.92 37.10
C GLU A 204 14.82 -14.45 37.13
N MET A 205 15.15 -13.50 38.00
CA MET A 205 16.52 -13.03 38.19
C MET A 205 17.06 -13.51 39.54
N HIS A 206 18.13 -14.31 39.51
CA HIS A 206 18.84 -14.75 40.70
C HIS A 206 20.29 -14.27 40.63
N GLN A 207 20.69 -13.40 41.57
CA GLN A 207 22.06 -12.86 41.67
C GLN A 207 22.58 -12.27 40.34
N GLY A 208 21.74 -11.52 39.63
CA GLY A 208 22.09 -10.89 38.35
C GLY A 208 22.15 -11.84 37.15
N LYS A 209 21.75 -13.11 37.31
CA LYS A 209 21.60 -14.07 36.22
C LYS A 209 20.13 -14.36 35.97
N SER A 210 19.70 -14.28 34.72
CA SER A 210 18.35 -14.69 34.31
C SER A 210 18.25 -16.21 34.28
N SER A 211 17.28 -16.78 34.99
CA SER A 211 16.89 -18.18 34.93
C SER A 211 15.55 -18.32 34.25
N VAL A 212 15.43 -19.30 33.36
CA VAL A 212 14.19 -19.61 32.64
C VAL A 212 13.63 -20.93 33.13
N ARG A 213 12.32 -20.98 33.42
CA ARG A 213 11.60 -22.21 33.75
C ARG A 213 10.31 -22.30 32.96
N ARG A 214 10.06 -23.45 32.35
CA ARG A 214 8.77 -23.73 31.69
C ARG A 214 7.69 -23.91 32.76
N ILE A 215 6.60 -23.16 32.64
CA ILE A 215 5.43 -23.23 33.54
C ILE A 215 4.20 -23.82 32.86
N ARG A 216 4.22 -23.95 31.53
CA ARG A 216 3.20 -24.61 30.70
C ARG A 216 3.82 -25.16 29.43
#